data_AF-A0A959NJ76-F1
#
_entry.id   AF-A0A959NJ76-F1
#
_cell.length_a   1.000
_cell.length_b   1.000
_cell.length_c   1.000
_cell.angle_alpha   90.00
_cell.angle_beta   90.00
_cell.angle_gamma   90.00
#
_symmetry.space_group_name_H-M   'P 1'
#
loop_
_entity.id
_entity.type
_entity.pdbx_description
1 polymer ?
#
loop_
_entity_poly.entity_id
_entity_poly.type
_entity_poly.pdbx_seq_one_letter_code
_entity_poly.pdbx_strand_id
1 'polypeptide(L)'
;ENSDRPNNELNEQQKNLDQQMKNLKNEMEKLNEKMKEVSDTPQKEMEDLNKKFNEQKNDVLSEKSMQELQKPNFQEALKNQNQLSQNMEKMKNDLQQMQQQMQQQNQNVVMQNMLKSINNILDVSKEQEKLKNNSETSLSQQNDYSDAMKSQMDLEQNLDNIYKQLETLSQKTFAISPEMGKALGDAKRNMNEALQGLQNKNGQGSSKEQGEAMQSLNEAASLMQNALQNMMQGGGDGGGGMMSLMQQLQQMAQQQVGLNQQTQMMQNGQMTMQQLAQMQRLSNEQGAIQKSLEELNREAKASGESKKIAANLESVLEEMKEVISGLNTQKIDDNLIKKQDKILSKLLDAQRSINERDFEENRESLAGKKFDLTSPDKLNLTNEQAKDVLREELLKAVKEGYSKDYQDLIRRYFESLNNSTKQN
;
A
#
# COMPACT_ATOMS: atom_id res chain seq x y z
N GLU A 1 57.70 1.74 -18.23
CA GLU A 1 56.45 2.54 -18.28
C GLU A 1 55.17 1.70 -18.14
N ASN A 2 55.14 0.61 -17.35
CA ASN A 2 53.92 -0.23 -17.22
C ASN A 2 53.51 -0.55 -15.77
N SER A 3 54.12 0.13 -14.78
CA SER A 3 53.86 -0.07 -13.35
C SER A 3 52.80 0.87 -12.77
N ASP A 4 52.39 1.92 -13.49
CA ASP A 4 51.47 2.95 -12.98
C ASP A 4 49.99 2.70 -13.31
N ARG A 5 49.69 1.89 -14.34
CA ARG A 5 48.31 1.57 -14.75
C ARG A 5 47.50 0.76 -13.72
N PRO A 6 48.05 -0.30 -13.09
CA PRO A 6 47.32 -1.06 -12.08
C PRO A 6 46.96 -0.22 -10.85
N ASN A 7 47.83 0.74 -10.50
CA ASN A 7 47.63 1.57 -9.32
C ASN A 7 46.51 2.60 -9.52
N ASN A 8 46.34 3.13 -10.74
CA ASN A 8 45.24 4.05 -11.04
C ASN A 8 43.87 3.36 -11.01
N GLU A 9 43.75 2.15 -11.58
CA GLU A 9 42.49 1.38 -11.55
C GLU A 9 42.09 0.97 -10.12
N LEU A 10 43.05 0.50 -9.31
CA LEU A 10 42.80 0.16 -7.90
C LEU A 10 42.36 1.39 -7.08
N ASN A 11 42.96 2.56 -7.34
CA ASN A 11 42.54 3.80 -6.69
C ASN A 11 41.13 4.24 -7.11
N GLU A 12 40.74 4.05 -8.37
CA GLU A 12 39.36 4.30 -8.81
C GLU A 12 38.36 3.34 -8.18
N GLN A 13 38.69 2.05 -8.08
CA GLN A 13 37.88 1.06 -7.39
C GLN A 13 37.72 1.40 -5.90
N GLN A 14 38.79 1.83 -5.23
CA GLN A 14 38.74 2.27 -3.84
C GLN A 14 37.83 3.50 -3.65
N LYS A 15 37.91 4.50 -4.56
CA LYS A 15 37.01 5.67 -4.54
C LYS A 15 35.55 5.29 -4.76
N ASN A 16 35.28 4.31 -5.62
CA ASN A 16 33.93 3.78 -5.82
C ASN A 16 33.42 3.11 -4.53
N LEU A 17 34.26 2.30 -3.88
CA LEU A 17 33.94 1.67 -2.60
C LEU A 17 33.63 2.71 -1.51
N ASP A 18 34.38 3.81 -1.43
CA ASP A 18 34.06 4.95 -0.55
C ASP A 18 32.68 5.54 -0.82
N GLN A 19 32.35 5.75 -2.08
CA GLN A 19 31.05 6.28 -2.46
C GLN A 19 29.92 5.30 -2.11
N GLN A 20 30.11 4.01 -2.30
CA GLN A 20 29.13 2.97 -1.94
C GLN A 20 28.92 2.89 -0.43
N MET A 21 29.98 2.99 0.38
CA MET A 21 29.84 3.03 1.84
C MET A 21 29.10 4.28 2.33
N LYS A 22 29.38 5.45 1.74
CA LYS A 22 28.61 6.68 2.03
C LYS A 22 27.14 6.54 1.66
N ASN A 23 26.85 5.96 0.50
CA ASN A 23 25.48 5.69 0.09
C ASN A 23 24.79 4.72 1.06
N LEU A 24 25.46 3.64 1.46
CA LEU A 24 24.94 2.69 2.45
C LEU A 24 24.62 3.36 3.79
N LYS A 25 25.51 4.23 4.28
CA LYS A 25 25.27 5.02 5.49
C LYS A 25 24.02 5.90 5.36
N ASN A 26 23.89 6.62 4.25
CA ASN A 26 22.72 7.46 4.00
C ASN A 26 21.43 6.65 3.92
N GLU A 27 21.45 5.48 3.27
CA GLU A 27 20.28 4.59 3.19
C GLU A 27 19.92 3.99 4.56
N MET A 28 20.88 3.69 5.42
CA MET A 28 20.61 3.32 6.81
C MET A 28 20.00 4.46 7.62
N GLU A 29 20.47 5.69 7.45
CA GLU A 29 19.90 6.86 8.13
C GLU A 29 18.44 7.06 7.71
N LYS A 30 18.14 6.99 6.40
CA LYS A 30 16.76 7.03 5.88
C LYS A 30 15.91 5.87 6.40
N LEU A 31 16.46 4.65 6.47
CA LEU A 31 15.77 3.51 7.04
C LEU A 31 15.42 3.75 8.52
N ASN A 32 16.35 4.32 9.29
CA ASN A 32 16.14 4.66 10.70
C ASN A 32 15.04 5.72 10.86
N GLU A 33 15.02 6.74 10.00
CA GLU A 33 13.94 7.76 9.99
C GLU A 33 12.57 7.13 9.69
N LYS A 34 12.47 6.33 8.62
CA LYS A 34 11.23 5.61 8.29
C LYS A 34 10.78 4.67 9.40
N MET A 35 11.72 3.99 10.07
CA MET A 35 11.39 3.12 11.21
C MET A 35 10.84 3.91 12.40
N LYS A 36 11.25 5.17 12.60
CA LYS A 36 10.68 6.02 13.66
C LYS A 36 9.25 6.48 13.37
N GLU A 37 8.89 6.62 12.09
CA GLU A 37 7.54 7.00 11.66
C GLU A 37 6.52 5.87 11.83
N VAL A 38 6.97 4.61 11.76
CA VAL A 38 6.12 3.43 11.84
C VAL A 38 6.14 2.87 13.27
N SER A 39 4.97 2.80 13.91
CA SER A 39 4.82 2.11 15.20
C SER A 39 5.20 0.63 15.04
N ASP A 40 5.77 0.03 16.09
CA ASP A 40 6.05 -1.42 16.16
C ASP A 40 7.27 -1.92 15.35
N THR A 41 8.21 -1.03 15.01
CA THR A 41 9.51 -1.42 14.42
C THR A 41 10.60 -1.69 15.47
N PRO A 42 11.59 -2.55 15.19
CA PRO A 42 12.70 -2.86 16.10
C PRO A 42 13.73 -1.72 16.16
N GLN A 43 13.35 -0.62 16.82
CA GLN A 43 14.17 0.60 16.90
C GLN A 43 15.51 0.37 17.61
N LYS A 44 15.54 -0.46 18.66
CA LYS A 44 16.77 -0.76 19.42
C LYS A 44 17.79 -1.50 18.57
N GLU A 45 17.33 -2.49 17.80
CA GLU A 45 18.15 -3.26 16.90
C GLU A 45 18.77 -2.36 15.82
N MET A 46 18.01 -1.40 15.30
CA MET A 46 18.51 -0.41 14.35
C MET A 46 19.50 0.57 14.98
N GLU A 47 19.27 1.01 16.21
CA GLU A 47 20.22 1.84 16.97
C GLU A 47 21.54 1.09 17.22
N ASP A 48 21.47 -0.17 17.64
CA ASP A 48 22.64 -1.03 17.85
C ASP A 48 23.41 -1.28 16.55
N LEU A 49 22.70 -1.48 15.43
CA LEU A 49 23.30 -1.66 14.12
C LEU A 49 24.05 -0.40 13.67
N ASN A 50 23.42 0.78 13.82
CA ASN A 50 24.07 2.07 13.55
C ASN A 50 25.30 2.30 14.42
N LYS A 51 25.22 1.95 15.71
CA LYS A 51 26.33 2.07 16.65
C LYS A 51 27.50 1.17 16.22
N LYS A 52 27.25 -0.10 15.94
CA LYS A 52 28.26 -1.05 15.44
C LYS A 52 28.93 -0.54 14.15
N PHE A 53 28.15 -0.03 13.20
CA PHE A 53 28.67 0.50 11.94
C PHE A 53 29.63 1.69 12.17
N ASN A 54 29.26 2.61 13.06
CA ASN A 54 30.10 3.75 13.40
C ASN A 54 31.37 3.33 14.16
N GLU A 55 31.28 2.36 15.06
CA GLU A 55 32.42 1.82 15.83
C GLU A 55 33.46 1.11 14.95
N GLN A 56 33.03 0.51 13.83
CA GLN A 56 33.92 -0.13 12.87
C GLN A 56 34.86 0.84 12.14
N LYS A 57 34.57 2.15 12.13
CA LYS A 57 35.38 3.20 11.49
C LYS A 57 35.74 2.87 10.04
N ASN A 58 34.76 2.39 9.28
CA ASN A 58 34.93 1.96 7.89
C ASN A 58 35.52 3.07 7.00
N ASP A 59 35.12 4.33 7.20
CA ASP A 59 35.70 5.48 6.48
C ASP A 59 37.23 5.58 6.67
N VAL A 60 37.70 5.41 7.92
CA VAL A 60 39.13 5.47 8.25
C VAL A 60 39.90 4.29 7.67
N LEU A 61 39.31 3.08 7.69
CA LEU A 61 39.91 1.90 7.08
C LEU A 61 40.06 2.08 5.56
N SER A 62 39.09 2.73 4.93
CA SER A 62 39.09 2.98 3.50
C SER A 62 40.10 4.05 3.09
N GLU A 63 40.15 5.17 3.81
CA GLU A 63 41.17 6.21 3.61
C GLU A 63 42.59 5.64 3.77
N LYS A 64 42.81 4.81 4.80
CA LYS A 64 44.09 4.11 4.97
C LYS A 64 44.38 3.16 3.82
N SER A 65 43.39 2.42 3.33
CA SER A 65 43.56 1.55 2.16
C SER A 65 44.03 2.36 0.94
N MET A 66 43.42 3.52 0.69
CA MET A 66 43.82 4.42 -0.40
C MET A 66 45.26 4.94 -0.25
N GLN A 67 45.68 5.31 0.96
CA GLN A 67 47.06 5.74 1.23
C GLN A 67 48.08 4.60 1.06
N GLU A 68 47.74 3.39 1.52
CA GLU A 68 48.62 2.22 1.40
C GLU A 68 48.70 1.71 -0.05
N LEU A 69 47.66 1.87 -0.87
CA LEU A 69 47.68 1.56 -2.30
C LEU A 69 48.68 2.43 -3.09
N GLN A 70 48.98 3.65 -2.62
CA GLN A 70 50.01 4.51 -3.22
C GLN A 70 51.44 4.01 -2.95
N LYS A 71 51.62 3.10 -1.98
CA LYS A 71 52.94 2.56 -1.62
C LYS A 71 53.22 1.28 -2.40
N PRO A 72 54.51 0.92 -2.58
CA PRO A 72 54.88 -0.35 -3.24
C PRO A 72 54.47 -1.62 -2.46
N ASN A 73 54.18 -1.50 -1.16
CA ASN A 73 53.80 -2.63 -0.30
C ASN A 73 52.29 -2.65 -0.05
N PHE A 74 51.59 -3.60 -0.67
CA PHE A 74 50.13 -3.72 -0.59
C PHE A 74 49.62 -4.50 0.63
N GLN A 75 50.49 -5.04 1.50
CA GLN A 75 50.05 -5.89 2.62
C GLN A 75 49.09 -5.18 3.58
N GLU A 76 49.36 -3.92 3.94
CA GLU A 76 48.48 -3.15 4.83
C GLU A 76 47.18 -2.74 4.12
N ALA A 77 47.24 -2.40 2.82
CA ALA A 77 46.03 -2.14 2.02
C ALA A 77 45.12 -3.38 1.99
N LEU A 78 45.69 -4.56 1.74
CA LEU A 78 44.96 -5.83 1.72
C LEU A 78 44.33 -6.15 3.08
N LYS A 79 45.06 -5.91 4.19
CA LYS A 79 44.54 -6.10 5.55
C LYS A 79 43.34 -5.19 5.83
N ASN A 80 43.45 -3.91 5.48
CA ASN A 80 42.37 -2.95 5.66
C ASN A 80 41.14 -3.30 4.80
N GLN A 81 41.35 -3.69 3.53
CA GLN A 81 40.27 -4.13 2.65
C GLN A 81 39.60 -5.43 3.13
N ASN A 82 40.37 -6.38 3.65
CA ASN A 82 39.81 -7.60 4.24
C ASN A 82 38.95 -7.29 5.47
N GLN A 83 39.40 -6.35 6.32
CA GLN A 83 38.62 -5.91 7.47
C GLN A 83 37.32 -5.19 7.04
N LEU A 84 37.40 -4.32 6.02
CA LEU A 84 36.21 -3.70 5.42
C LEU A 84 35.22 -4.73 4.89
N SER A 85 35.71 -5.72 4.14
CA SER A 85 34.88 -6.81 3.61
C SER A 85 34.15 -7.57 4.71
N GLN A 86 34.86 -7.95 5.79
CA GLN A 86 34.27 -8.62 6.95
C GLN A 86 33.23 -7.74 7.67
N ASN A 87 33.49 -6.44 7.78
CA ASN A 87 32.55 -5.49 8.38
C ASN A 87 31.26 -5.39 7.55
N MET A 88 31.37 -5.28 6.23
CA MET A 88 30.22 -5.25 5.31
C MET A 88 29.45 -6.57 5.30
N GLU A 89 30.13 -7.71 5.38
CA GLU A 89 29.47 -9.02 5.44
C GLU A 89 28.65 -9.18 6.73
N LYS A 90 29.21 -8.79 7.88
CA LYS A 90 28.47 -8.77 9.15
C LYS A 90 27.25 -7.85 9.07
N MET A 91 27.43 -6.67 8.50
CA MET A 91 26.35 -5.70 8.33
C MET A 91 25.22 -6.21 7.43
N LYS A 92 25.56 -6.86 6.31
CA LYS A 92 24.59 -7.53 5.45
C LYS A 92 23.77 -8.55 6.24
N ASN A 93 24.44 -9.39 7.04
CA ASN A 93 23.78 -10.42 7.83
C ASN A 93 22.87 -9.82 8.92
N ASP A 94 23.34 -8.80 9.64
CA ASP A 94 22.56 -8.09 10.65
C ASP A 94 21.32 -7.41 10.01
N LEU A 95 21.46 -6.78 8.84
CA LEU A 95 20.34 -6.18 8.09
C LEU A 95 19.35 -7.22 7.57
N GLN A 96 19.83 -8.36 7.06
CA GLN A 96 18.97 -9.47 6.62
C GLN A 96 18.18 -10.06 7.79
N GLN A 97 18.83 -10.26 8.94
CA GLN A 97 18.17 -10.74 10.14
C GLN A 97 17.11 -9.74 10.63
N MET A 98 17.45 -8.45 10.67
CA MET A 98 16.50 -7.39 11.04
C MET A 98 15.30 -7.35 10.08
N GLN A 99 15.53 -7.46 8.78
CA GLN A 99 14.45 -7.54 7.78
C GLN A 99 13.53 -8.73 8.03
N GLN A 100 14.09 -9.92 8.27
CA GLN A 100 13.30 -11.13 8.56
C GLN A 100 12.49 -11.00 9.85
N GLN A 101 13.10 -10.46 10.91
CA GLN A 101 12.42 -10.21 12.19
C GLN A 101 11.28 -9.20 12.01
N MET A 102 11.49 -8.11 11.29
CA MET A 102 10.43 -7.14 10.97
C MET A 102 9.28 -7.79 10.21
N GLN A 103 9.56 -8.64 9.23
CA GLN A 103 8.52 -9.33 8.45
C GLN A 103 7.70 -10.27 9.32
N GLN A 104 8.34 -11.08 10.16
CA GLN A 104 7.65 -11.98 11.07
C GLN A 104 6.83 -11.22 12.12
N GLN A 105 7.39 -10.14 12.70
CA GLN A 105 6.68 -9.32 13.66
C GLN A 105 5.46 -8.64 13.03
N ASN A 106 5.62 -8.04 11.84
CA ASN A 106 4.51 -7.42 11.13
C ASN A 106 3.42 -8.46 10.79
N GLN A 107 3.81 -9.65 10.30
CA GLN A 107 2.87 -10.74 10.04
C GLN A 107 2.08 -11.13 11.29
N ASN A 108 2.75 -11.27 12.44
CA ASN A 108 2.10 -11.60 13.70
C ASN A 108 1.12 -10.50 14.17
N VAL A 109 1.53 -9.23 14.09
CA VAL A 109 0.69 -8.08 14.46
C VAL A 109 -0.54 -8.00 13.54
N VAL A 110 -0.35 -8.17 12.23
CA VAL A 110 -1.45 -8.20 11.26
C VAL A 110 -2.40 -9.36 11.56
N MET A 111 -1.89 -10.57 11.75
CA MET A 111 -2.67 -11.76 12.06
C MET A 111 -3.52 -11.57 13.33
N GLN A 112 -2.94 -11.04 14.41
CA GLN A 112 -3.66 -10.78 15.65
C GLN A 112 -4.76 -9.73 15.49
N ASN A 113 -4.47 -8.62 14.79
CA ASN A 113 -5.47 -7.59 14.53
C ASN A 113 -6.60 -8.11 13.64
N MET A 114 -6.27 -8.94 12.65
CA MET A 114 -7.26 -9.56 11.76
C MET A 114 -8.19 -10.51 12.52
N LEU A 115 -7.65 -11.37 13.39
CA LEU A 115 -8.44 -12.23 14.29
C LEU A 115 -9.37 -11.41 15.20
N LYS A 116 -8.87 -10.32 15.76
CA LYS A 116 -9.66 -9.41 16.59
C LYS A 116 -10.81 -8.78 15.77
N SER A 117 -10.53 -8.29 14.57
CA SER A 117 -11.54 -7.72 13.69
C SER A 117 -12.60 -8.74 13.28
N ILE A 118 -12.21 -9.98 12.95
CA ILE A 118 -13.15 -11.07 12.65
C ILE A 118 -14.09 -11.31 13.83
N ASN A 119 -13.56 -11.42 15.05
CA ASN A 119 -14.38 -11.59 16.25
C ASN A 119 -15.35 -10.43 16.46
N ASN A 120 -14.88 -9.18 16.31
CA ASN A 120 -15.73 -8.00 16.44
C ASN A 120 -16.86 -8.00 15.39
N ILE A 121 -16.57 -8.36 14.14
CA ILE A 121 -17.58 -8.46 13.07
C ILE A 121 -18.62 -9.53 13.42
N LEU A 122 -18.18 -10.71 13.88
CA LEU A 122 -19.07 -11.79 14.29
C LEU A 122 -19.94 -11.41 15.48
N ASP A 123 -19.41 -10.64 16.43
CA ASP A 123 -20.18 -10.17 17.59
C ASP A 123 -21.24 -9.15 17.16
N VAL A 124 -20.89 -8.19 16.29
CA VAL A 124 -21.87 -7.26 15.71
C VAL A 124 -22.93 -8.04 14.90
N SER A 125 -22.54 -9.06 14.14
CA SER A 125 -23.46 -9.90 13.36
C SER A 125 -24.46 -10.64 14.26
N LYS A 126 -23.99 -11.24 15.36
CA LYS A 126 -24.87 -11.93 16.34
C LYS A 126 -25.83 -10.98 17.03
N GLU A 127 -25.37 -9.79 17.42
CA GLU A 127 -26.25 -8.79 18.03
C GLU A 127 -27.24 -8.22 17.01
N GLN A 128 -26.83 -8.08 15.74
CA GLN A 128 -27.71 -7.70 14.63
C GLN A 128 -28.79 -8.77 14.38
N GLU A 129 -28.46 -10.06 14.51
CA GLU A 129 -29.42 -11.17 14.44
C GLU A 129 -30.45 -11.12 15.57
N LYS A 130 -30.01 -10.87 16.82
CA LYS A 130 -30.92 -10.69 17.96
C LYS A 130 -31.88 -9.53 17.72
N LEU A 131 -31.35 -8.40 17.25
CA LEU A 131 -32.15 -7.20 16.97
C LEU A 131 -33.13 -7.43 15.80
N LYS A 132 -32.71 -8.18 14.76
CA LYS A 132 -33.59 -8.64 13.68
C LYS A 132 -34.79 -9.41 14.21
N ASN A 133 -34.56 -10.39 15.07
CA ASN A 133 -35.62 -11.26 15.60
C ASN A 133 -36.57 -10.48 16.52
N ASN A 134 -36.04 -9.53 17.30
CA ASN A 134 -36.85 -8.61 18.12
C ASN A 134 -37.72 -7.70 17.23
N SER A 135 -37.14 -7.15 16.16
CA SER A 135 -37.85 -6.25 15.24
C SER A 135 -38.96 -6.96 14.45
N GLU A 136 -38.79 -8.26 14.20
CA GLU A 136 -39.78 -9.11 13.53
C GLU A 136 -41.00 -9.44 14.41
N THR A 137 -40.78 -9.67 15.71
CA THR A 137 -41.78 -10.33 16.57
C THR A 137 -42.31 -9.50 17.74
N SER A 138 -41.59 -8.46 18.16
CA SER A 138 -41.76 -7.89 19.50
C SER A 138 -42.02 -6.38 19.55
N LEU A 139 -42.11 -5.69 18.40
CA LEU A 139 -42.33 -4.24 18.36
C LEU A 139 -43.83 -3.91 18.35
N SER A 140 -44.43 -3.75 19.54
CA SER A 140 -45.87 -3.44 19.68
C SER A 140 -46.14 -2.12 20.37
N GLN A 141 -45.22 -1.64 21.21
CA GLN A 141 -45.34 -0.41 21.99
C GLN A 141 -44.28 0.62 21.59
N GLN A 142 -44.53 1.90 21.90
CA GLN A 142 -43.61 2.99 21.56
C GLN A 142 -42.22 2.85 22.22
N ASN A 143 -42.14 2.25 23.41
CA ASN A 143 -40.88 2.03 24.12
C ASN A 143 -40.00 0.97 23.41
N ASP A 144 -40.62 -0.06 22.82
CA ASP A 144 -39.89 -1.14 22.14
C ASP A 144 -39.08 -0.63 20.93
N TYR A 145 -39.65 0.33 20.18
CA TYR A 145 -38.94 0.96 19.05
C TYR A 145 -37.78 1.83 19.51
N SER A 146 -37.90 2.51 20.65
CA SER A 146 -36.83 3.34 21.18
C SER A 146 -35.61 2.50 21.56
N ASP A 147 -35.83 1.36 22.22
CA ASP A 147 -34.76 0.44 22.62
C ASP A 147 -34.12 -0.24 21.41
N ALA A 148 -34.93 -0.62 20.41
CA ALA A 148 -34.43 -1.15 19.15
C ALA A 148 -33.59 -0.13 18.37
N MET A 149 -34.02 1.14 18.29
CA MET A 149 -33.24 2.20 17.64
C MET A 149 -31.90 2.43 18.34
N LYS A 150 -31.90 2.47 19.69
CA LYS A 150 -30.67 2.60 20.46
C LYS A 150 -29.71 1.45 20.19
N SER A 151 -30.23 0.22 20.21
CA SER A 151 -29.44 -0.98 19.88
C SER A 151 -28.88 -0.91 18.46
N GLN A 152 -29.67 -0.47 17.48
CA GLN A 152 -29.21 -0.30 16.09
C GLN A 152 -28.10 0.75 15.97
N MET A 153 -28.21 1.88 16.67
CA MET A 153 -27.16 2.92 16.71
C MET A 153 -25.87 2.41 17.37
N ASP A 154 -25.98 1.63 18.46
CA ASP A 154 -24.83 1.03 19.13
C ASP A 154 -24.10 0.05 18.19
N LEU A 155 -24.84 -0.76 17.42
CA LEU A 155 -24.27 -1.65 16.41
C LEU A 155 -23.58 -0.90 15.27
N GLU A 156 -24.20 0.19 14.80
CA GLU A 156 -23.60 1.06 13.80
C GLU A 156 -22.29 1.70 14.27
N GLN A 157 -22.23 2.13 15.52
CA GLN A 157 -21.03 2.69 16.12
C GLN A 157 -19.93 1.63 16.28
N ASN A 158 -20.30 0.40 16.66
CA ASN A 158 -19.36 -0.72 16.70
C ASN A 158 -18.81 -1.06 15.31
N LEU A 159 -19.65 -1.03 14.27
CA LEU A 159 -19.22 -1.20 12.90
C LEU A 159 -18.26 -0.09 12.45
N ASP A 160 -18.51 1.17 12.82
CA ASP A 160 -17.60 2.29 12.52
C ASP A 160 -16.21 2.11 13.18
N ASN A 161 -16.17 1.56 14.39
CA ASN A 161 -14.91 1.24 15.07
C ASN A 161 -14.16 0.11 14.36
N ILE A 162 -14.88 -0.92 13.87
CA ILE A 162 -14.29 -1.99 13.05
C ILE A 162 -13.74 -1.41 11.75
N TYR A 163 -14.50 -0.53 11.08
CA TYR A 163 -14.08 0.10 9.83
C TYR A 163 -12.76 0.88 10.00
N LYS A 164 -12.64 1.71 11.04
CA LYS A 164 -11.40 2.44 11.36
C LYS A 164 -10.22 1.52 11.67
N GLN A 165 -10.48 0.41 12.37
CA GLN A 165 -9.44 -0.60 12.63
C GLN A 165 -8.95 -1.24 11.33
N LEU A 166 -9.86 -1.52 10.39
CA LEU A 166 -9.51 -2.10 9.10
C LEU A 166 -8.84 -1.11 8.16
N GLU A 167 -9.19 0.17 8.20
CA GLU A 167 -8.47 1.24 7.50
C GLU A 167 -7.01 1.34 8.00
N THR A 168 -6.81 1.27 9.31
CA THR A 168 -5.44 1.24 9.87
C THR A 168 -4.70 -0.03 9.45
N LEU A 169 -5.42 -1.17 9.39
CA LEU A 169 -4.84 -2.45 9.02
C LEU A 169 -4.52 -2.52 7.52
N SER A 170 -5.32 -1.92 6.64
CA SER A 170 -5.06 -1.87 5.19
C SER A 170 -3.79 -1.09 4.87
N GLN A 171 -3.45 -0.07 5.67
CA GLN A 171 -2.17 0.63 5.58
C GLN A 171 -0.96 -0.25 5.96
N LYS A 172 -1.18 -1.33 6.72
CA LYS A 172 -0.12 -2.26 7.16
C LYS A 172 -0.07 -3.55 6.33
N THR A 173 -1.13 -3.88 5.59
CA THR A 173 -1.24 -5.14 4.85
C THR A 173 -2.22 -5.05 3.67
N PHE A 174 -1.81 -5.63 2.53
CA PHE A 174 -2.69 -5.87 1.38
C PHE A 174 -3.68 -7.02 1.59
N ALA A 175 -3.66 -7.69 2.74
CA ALA A 175 -4.62 -8.75 3.06
C ALA A 175 -6.05 -8.19 3.27
N ILE A 176 -6.19 -6.89 3.54
CA ILE A 176 -7.49 -6.23 3.62
C ILE A 176 -7.91 -5.82 2.21
N SER A 177 -8.83 -6.57 1.62
CA SER A 177 -9.22 -6.39 0.23
C SER A 177 -10.37 -5.38 0.05
N PRO A 178 -10.52 -4.77 -1.13
CA PRO A 178 -11.66 -3.90 -1.43
C PRO A 178 -13.01 -4.58 -1.26
N GLU A 179 -13.10 -5.89 -1.53
CA GLU A 179 -14.32 -6.69 -1.35
C GLU A 179 -14.73 -6.74 0.13
N MET A 180 -13.77 -6.84 1.05
CA MET A 180 -14.06 -6.77 2.48
C MET A 180 -14.60 -5.39 2.86
N GLY A 181 -13.98 -4.32 2.35
CA GLY A 181 -14.44 -2.94 2.56
C GLY A 181 -15.85 -2.72 2.00
N LYS A 182 -16.14 -3.25 0.81
CA LYS A 182 -17.47 -3.20 0.19
C LYS A 182 -18.51 -3.93 1.04
N ALA A 183 -18.23 -5.15 1.49
CA ALA A 183 -19.16 -5.91 2.33
C ALA A 183 -19.50 -5.17 3.63
N LEU A 184 -18.52 -4.51 4.27
CA LEU A 184 -18.77 -3.68 5.45
C LEU A 184 -19.55 -2.40 5.12
N GLY A 185 -19.31 -1.80 3.95
CA GLY A 185 -20.09 -0.67 3.45
C GLY A 185 -21.55 -1.02 3.17
N ASP A 186 -21.80 -2.18 2.56
CA ASP A 186 -23.14 -2.72 2.34
C ASP A 186 -23.83 -3.02 3.68
N ALA A 187 -23.12 -3.59 4.65
CA ALA A 187 -23.63 -3.77 6.01
C ALA A 187 -24.04 -2.44 6.65
N LYS A 188 -23.18 -1.41 6.58
CA LYS A 188 -23.46 -0.08 7.12
C LYS A 188 -24.68 0.56 6.45
N ARG A 189 -24.82 0.43 5.13
CA ARG A 189 -26.00 0.93 4.40
C ARG A 189 -27.28 0.26 4.91
N ASN A 190 -27.29 -1.06 4.99
CA ASN A 190 -28.47 -1.82 5.43
C ASN A 190 -28.81 -1.55 6.91
N MET A 191 -27.82 -1.32 7.77
CA MET A 191 -28.04 -0.87 9.15
C MET A 191 -28.72 0.51 9.21
N ASN A 192 -28.30 1.46 8.37
CA ASN A 192 -28.93 2.77 8.29
C ASN A 192 -30.38 2.68 7.80
N GLU A 193 -30.64 1.83 6.81
CA GLU A 193 -32.01 1.58 6.30
C GLU A 193 -32.89 0.92 7.38
N ALA A 194 -32.32 -0.02 8.14
CA ALA A 194 -32.99 -0.60 9.30
C ALA A 194 -33.35 0.46 10.35
N LEU A 195 -32.43 1.37 10.67
CA LEU A 195 -32.66 2.46 11.62
C LEU A 195 -33.78 3.39 11.15
N GLN A 196 -33.81 3.75 9.86
CA GLN A 196 -34.92 4.53 9.27
C GLN A 196 -36.26 3.79 9.38
N GLY A 197 -36.26 2.47 9.14
CA GLY A 197 -37.44 1.64 9.35
C GLY A 197 -37.94 1.71 10.80
N LEU A 198 -37.02 1.68 11.78
CA LEU A 198 -37.37 1.72 13.20
C LEU A 198 -37.93 3.11 13.58
N GLN A 199 -37.36 4.19 13.06
CA GLN A 199 -37.85 5.56 13.22
C GLN A 199 -39.28 5.73 12.67
N ASN A 200 -39.55 5.09 11.52
CA ASN A 200 -40.85 5.09 10.87
C ASN A 200 -41.83 4.06 11.45
N LYS A 201 -41.45 3.38 12.54
CA LYS A 201 -42.20 2.29 13.18
C LYS A 201 -42.50 1.10 12.27
N ASN A 202 -41.70 0.89 11.24
CA ASN A 202 -41.78 -0.24 10.32
C ASN A 202 -40.87 -1.38 10.77
N GLY A 203 -41.28 -2.13 11.80
CA GLY A 203 -40.47 -3.21 12.38
C GLY A 203 -40.14 -4.34 11.39
N GLN A 204 -41.08 -4.71 10.52
CA GLN A 204 -40.89 -5.76 9.53
C GLN A 204 -39.92 -5.34 8.42
N GLY A 205 -40.01 -4.09 7.96
CA GLY A 205 -39.02 -3.51 7.03
C GLY A 205 -37.63 -3.44 7.66
N SER A 206 -37.54 -2.98 8.92
CA SER A 206 -36.27 -2.99 9.65
C SER A 206 -35.68 -4.38 9.78
N SER A 207 -36.48 -5.37 10.18
CA SER A 207 -36.01 -6.76 10.33
C SER A 207 -35.41 -7.31 9.03
N LYS A 208 -36.00 -6.99 7.88
CA LYS A 208 -35.45 -7.36 6.57
C LYS A 208 -34.06 -6.75 6.37
N GLU A 209 -33.91 -5.44 6.53
CA GLU A 209 -32.64 -4.74 6.32
C GLU A 209 -31.56 -5.17 7.35
N GLN A 210 -31.98 -5.48 8.58
CA GLN A 210 -31.10 -6.07 9.60
C GLN A 210 -30.57 -7.45 9.18
N GLY A 211 -31.38 -8.24 8.48
CA GLY A 211 -30.96 -9.50 7.87
C GLY A 211 -29.95 -9.31 6.75
N GLU A 212 -30.15 -8.32 5.88
CA GLU A 212 -29.20 -7.98 4.82
C GLU A 212 -27.87 -7.48 5.41
N ALA A 213 -27.92 -6.65 6.46
CA ALA A 213 -26.73 -6.21 7.18
C ALA A 213 -25.96 -7.39 7.78
N MET A 214 -26.65 -8.32 8.44
CA MET A 214 -26.06 -9.54 9.00
C MET A 214 -25.38 -10.40 7.92
N GLN A 215 -26.01 -10.57 6.76
CA GLN A 215 -25.41 -11.29 5.63
C GLN A 215 -24.09 -10.65 5.20
N SER A 216 -24.07 -9.33 5.00
CA SER A 216 -22.86 -8.61 4.58
C SER A 216 -21.75 -8.63 5.63
N LEU A 217 -22.08 -8.58 6.94
CA LEU A 217 -21.10 -8.78 8.01
C LEU A 217 -20.48 -10.17 7.96
N ASN A 218 -21.29 -11.22 7.77
CA ASN A 218 -20.81 -12.59 7.68
C ASN A 218 -19.95 -12.82 6.42
N GLU A 219 -20.29 -12.17 5.31
CA GLU A 219 -19.46 -12.15 4.11
C GLU A 219 -18.10 -11.51 4.39
N ALA A 220 -18.06 -10.34 5.03
CA ALA A 220 -16.81 -9.68 5.42
C ALA A 220 -15.96 -10.57 6.34
N ALA A 221 -16.57 -11.19 7.36
CA ALA A 221 -15.87 -12.11 8.27
C ALA A 221 -15.29 -13.33 7.52
N SER A 222 -16.05 -13.91 6.58
CA SER A 222 -15.61 -15.03 5.75
C SER A 222 -14.43 -14.66 4.85
N LEU A 223 -14.51 -13.52 4.16
CA LEU A 223 -13.41 -13.00 3.34
C LEU A 223 -12.15 -12.79 4.18
N MET A 224 -12.29 -12.16 5.36
CA MET A 224 -11.18 -11.95 6.28
C MET A 224 -10.59 -13.27 6.78
N GLN A 225 -11.42 -14.26 7.13
CA GLN A 225 -10.96 -15.57 7.57
C GLN A 225 -10.18 -16.30 6.47
N ASN A 226 -10.64 -16.22 5.22
CA ASN A 226 -9.93 -16.81 4.09
C ASN A 226 -8.55 -16.16 3.91
N ALA A 227 -8.49 -14.83 3.86
CA ALA A 227 -7.22 -14.12 3.73
C ALA A 227 -6.27 -14.39 4.91
N LEU A 228 -6.78 -14.51 6.14
CA LEU A 228 -6.00 -14.94 7.30
C LEU A 228 -5.44 -16.36 7.13
N GLN A 229 -6.26 -17.30 6.67
CA GLN A 229 -5.86 -18.69 6.45
C GLN A 229 -4.78 -18.79 5.37
N ASN A 230 -4.87 -17.99 4.32
CA ASN A 230 -3.87 -17.91 3.26
C ASN A 230 -2.55 -17.33 3.78
N MET A 231 -2.63 -16.33 4.67
CA MET A 231 -1.45 -15.78 5.35
C MET A 231 -0.75 -16.82 6.23
N MET A 232 -1.51 -17.71 6.90
CA MET A 232 -0.95 -18.78 7.74
C MET A 232 -0.36 -19.95 6.95
N GLN A 233 -0.89 -20.25 5.76
CA GLN A 233 -0.43 -21.38 4.94
C GLN A 233 0.90 -21.11 4.20
N GLY A 234 1.46 -19.91 4.33
CA GLY A 234 2.85 -19.65 3.93
C GLY A 234 3.14 -19.80 2.44
N GLY A 235 2.30 -19.21 1.58
CA GLY A 235 2.53 -19.17 0.13
C GLY A 235 1.74 -20.20 -0.69
N GLY A 236 0.50 -20.50 -0.27
CA GLY A 236 -0.46 -21.20 -1.11
C GLY A 236 -1.24 -20.22 -1.98
N ASP A 237 -1.44 -20.62 -3.23
CA ASP A 237 -2.02 -19.96 -4.41
C ASP A 237 -3.48 -19.45 -4.27
N GLY A 238 -3.92 -19.08 -3.06
CA GLY A 238 -5.28 -18.64 -2.77
C GLY A 238 -5.27 -17.36 -1.94
N GLY A 239 -6.05 -16.36 -2.36
CA GLY A 239 -6.48 -15.19 -1.59
C GLY A 239 -5.38 -14.33 -0.94
N GLY A 240 -4.76 -13.50 -1.76
CA GLY A 240 -3.87 -12.40 -1.36
C GLY A 240 -2.92 -11.99 -2.47
N GLY A 241 -3.42 -11.86 -3.72
CA GLY A 241 -2.60 -11.79 -4.95
C GLY A 241 -1.45 -10.80 -4.87
N MET A 242 -1.72 -9.60 -4.37
CA MET A 242 -0.70 -8.53 -4.26
C MET A 242 0.39 -8.82 -3.22
N MET A 243 0.02 -9.35 -2.05
CA MET A 243 0.98 -9.69 -0.99
C MET A 243 1.82 -10.90 -1.39
N SER A 244 1.19 -11.91 -2.00
CA SER A 244 1.90 -13.08 -2.54
C SER A 244 2.91 -12.64 -3.59
N LEU A 245 2.49 -11.82 -4.55
CA LEU A 245 3.36 -11.27 -5.59
C LEU A 245 4.54 -10.50 -4.99
N MET A 246 4.30 -9.63 -4.00
CA MET A 246 5.35 -8.89 -3.32
C MET A 246 6.36 -9.82 -2.63
N GLN A 247 5.88 -10.85 -1.92
CA GLN A 247 6.74 -11.83 -1.25
C GLN A 247 7.55 -12.65 -2.26
N GLN A 248 6.94 -13.09 -3.36
CA GLN A 248 7.61 -13.83 -4.41
C GLN A 248 8.67 -12.96 -5.12
N LEU A 249 8.37 -11.69 -5.41
CA LEU A 249 9.36 -10.74 -5.95
C LEU A 249 10.53 -10.54 -4.99
N GLN A 250 10.26 -10.45 -3.68
CA GLN A 250 11.30 -10.36 -2.68
C GLN A 250 12.18 -11.62 -2.63
N GLN A 251 11.57 -12.81 -2.67
CA GLN A 251 12.30 -14.08 -2.70
C GLN A 251 13.19 -14.16 -3.94
N MET A 252 12.67 -13.79 -5.11
CA MET A 252 13.46 -13.74 -6.34
C MET A 252 14.60 -12.72 -6.27
N ALA A 253 14.38 -11.55 -5.66
CA ALA A 253 15.45 -10.58 -5.41
C ALA A 253 16.54 -11.16 -4.49
N GLN A 254 16.17 -11.89 -3.43
CA GLN A 254 17.13 -12.57 -2.54
C GLN A 254 17.91 -13.67 -3.27
N GLN A 255 17.24 -14.47 -4.10
CA GLN A 255 17.91 -15.47 -4.95
C GLN A 255 18.86 -14.80 -5.93
N GLN A 256 18.45 -13.68 -6.54
CA GLN A 256 19.29 -12.90 -7.45
C GLN A 256 20.54 -12.37 -6.74
N VAL A 257 20.45 -11.89 -5.49
CA VAL A 257 21.64 -11.49 -4.69
C VAL A 257 22.63 -12.65 -4.57
N GLY A 258 22.14 -13.87 -4.29
CA GLY A 258 22.97 -15.06 -4.22
C GLY A 258 23.67 -15.38 -5.55
N LEU A 259 22.94 -15.26 -6.66
CA LEU A 259 23.51 -15.45 -8.01
C LEU A 259 24.57 -14.41 -8.34
N ASN A 260 24.33 -13.13 -8.03
CA ASN A 260 25.28 -12.04 -8.27
C ASN A 260 26.57 -12.30 -7.49
N GLN A 261 26.48 -12.70 -6.21
CA GLN A 261 27.65 -13.00 -5.38
C GLN A 261 28.46 -14.17 -5.95
N GLN A 262 27.79 -15.27 -6.33
CA GLN A 262 28.47 -16.42 -6.92
C GLN A 262 29.11 -16.09 -8.27
N THR A 263 28.46 -15.26 -9.10
CA THR A 263 28.98 -14.83 -10.40
C THR A 263 30.22 -13.95 -10.23
N GLN A 264 30.20 -12.99 -9.31
CA GLN A 264 31.35 -12.13 -9.00
C GLN A 264 32.56 -12.93 -8.50
N MET A 265 32.36 -13.94 -7.64
CA MET A 265 33.46 -14.80 -7.19
C MET A 265 34.13 -15.57 -8.35
N MET A 266 33.41 -15.85 -9.43
CA MET A 266 33.97 -16.52 -10.61
C MET A 266 34.70 -15.58 -11.57
N GLN A 267 34.47 -14.27 -11.49
CA GLN A 267 35.12 -13.29 -12.37
C GLN A 267 36.65 -13.26 -12.18
N ASN A 268 37.13 -13.54 -10.95
CA ASN A 268 38.54 -13.36 -10.58
C ASN A 268 39.43 -14.61 -10.76
N GLY A 269 39.04 -15.62 -11.55
CA GLY A 269 39.78 -16.88 -11.69
C GLY A 269 40.08 -17.33 -13.12
N GLN A 270 41.17 -18.08 -13.30
CA GLN A 270 41.39 -18.85 -14.53
C GLN A 270 40.32 -19.96 -14.66
N MET A 271 39.73 -20.08 -15.84
CA MET A 271 38.59 -20.94 -16.10
C MET A 271 38.95 -22.44 -15.94
N THR A 272 38.48 -23.05 -14.84
CA THR A 272 38.64 -24.49 -14.59
C THR A 272 37.41 -25.29 -15.02
N MET A 273 37.56 -26.60 -15.25
CA MET A 273 36.43 -27.50 -15.54
C MET A 273 35.35 -27.46 -14.42
N GLN A 274 35.77 -27.23 -13.18
CA GLN A 274 34.86 -27.09 -12.04
C GLN A 274 34.06 -25.78 -12.08
N GLN A 275 34.69 -24.67 -12.51
CA GLN A 275 34.00 -23.39 -12.74
C GLN A 275 33.00 -23.48 -13.90
N LEU A 276 33.29 -24.26 -14.94
CA LEU A 276 32.35 -24.46 -16.05
C LEU A 276 31.03 -25.10 -15.59
N ALA A 277 31.13 -26.14 -14.76
CA ALA A 277 29.96 -26.78 -14.16
C ALA A 277 29.21 -25.84 -13.20
N GLN A 278 29.94 -25.00 -12.46
CA GLN A 278 29.34 -23.97 -11.59
C GLN A 278 28.54 -22.96 -12.41
N MET A 279 29.08 -22.50 -13.54
CA MET A 279 28.41 -21.53 -14.41
C MET A 279 27.15 -22.11 -15.04
N GLN A 280 27.16 -23.39 -15.43
CA GLN A 280 25.94 -24.05 -15.91
C GLN A 280 24.88 -24.15 -14.81
N ARG A 281 25.28 -24.38 -13.55
CA ARG A 281 24.35 -24.30 -12.41
C ARG A 281 23.76 -22.91 -12.26
N LEU A 282 24.58 -21.85 -12.28
CA LEU A 282 24.08 -20.47 -12.20
C LEU A 282 23.13 -20.10 -13.33
N SER A 283 23.44 -20.55 -14.56
CA SER A 283 22.56 -20.36 -15.72
C SER A 283 21.19 -21.03 -15.52
N ASN A 284 21.20 -22.26 -15.00
CA ASN A 284 19.96 -22.98 -14.68
C ASN A 284 19.17 -22.32 -13.54
N GLU A 285 19.84 -21.86 -12.49
CA GLU A 285 19.22 -21.14 -11.38
C GLU A 285 18.62 -19.80 -11.85
N GLN A 286 19.36 -19.02 -12.64
CA GLN A 286 18.85 -17.79 -13.27
C GLN A 286 17.63 -18.07 -14.18
N GLY A 287 17.67 -19.18 -14.93
CA GLY A 287 16.56 -19.64 -15.76
C GLY A 287 15.33 -20.08 -14.97
N ALA A 288 15.51 -20.63 -13.75
CA ALA A 288 14.41 -20.94 -12.85
C ALA A 288 13.73 -19.66 -12.35
N ILE A 289 14.52 -18.67 -11.87
CA ILE A 289 13.99 -17.36 -11.45
C ILE A 289 13.24 -16.69 -12.59
N GLN A 290 13.79 -16.72 -13.81
CA GLN A 290 13.14 -16.16 -14.99
C GLN A 290 11.77 -16.79 -15.25
N LYS A 291 11.67 -18.13 -15.19
CA LYS A 291 10.40 -18.84 -15.42
C LYS A 291 9.36 -18.48 -14.36
N SER A 292 9.76 -18.46 -13.09
CA SER A 292 8.88 -18.03 -12.00
C SER A 292 8.41 -16.58 -12.20
N LEU A 293 9.30 -15.69 -12.61
CA LEU A 293 8.94 -14.29 -12.91
C LEU A 293 7.99 -14.18 -14.11
N GLU A 294 8.15 -15.03 -15.13
CA GLU A 294 7.28 -15.06 -16.30
C GLU A 294 5.85 -15.52 -15.94
N GLU A 295 5.73 -16.54 -15.09
CA GLU A 295 4.46 -17.03 -14.56
C GLU A 295 3.75 -15.94 -13.75
N LEU A 296 4.47 -15.29 -12.82
CA LEU A 296 3.96 -14.17 -12.04
C LEU A 296 3.50 -13.00 -12.90
N ASN A 297 4.26 -12.70 -13.95
CA ASN A 297 3.89 -11.64 -14.88
C ASN A 297 2.61 -11.98 -15.67
N ARG A 298 2.38 -13.25 -16.00
CA ARG A 298 1.13 -13.70 -16.64
C ARG A 298 -0.06 -13.58 -15.68
N GLU A 299 0.11 -13.98 -14.43
CA GLU A 299 -0.91 -13.85 -13.38
C GLU A 299 -1.27 -12.39 -13.08
N ALA A 300 -0.26 -11.52 -12.96
CA ALA A 300 -0.46 -10.08 -12.77
C ALA A 300 -1.26 -9.46 -13.94
N LYS A 301 -0.98 -9.87 -15.19
CA LYS A 301 -1.75 -9.41 -16.36
C LYS A 301 -3.19 -9.93 -16.35
N ALA A 302 -3.39 -11.19 -15.96
CA ALA A 302 -4.70 -11.83 -15.97
C ALA A 302 -5.64 -11.27 -14.89
N SER A 303 -5.09 -10.89 -13.75
CA SER A 303 -5.83 -10.27 -12.63
C SER A 303 -6.22 -8.81 -12.88
N GLY A 304 -5.81 -8.20 -14.00
CA GLY A 304 -6.05 -6.78 -14.28
C GLY A 304 -5.18 -5.84 -13.43
N GLU A 305 -4.23 -6.40 -12.67
CA GLU A 305 -3.27 -5.62 -11.91
C GLU A 305 -2.32 -4.87 -12.85
N SER A 306 -2.43 -3.53 -12.83
CA SER A 306 -1.55 -2.52 -13.42
C SER A 306 -0.63 -2.94 -14.58
N LYS A 307 -0.89 -2.37 -15.77
CA LYS A 307 0.01 -2.38 -16.94
C LYS A 307 1.45 -1.95 -16.62
N LYS A 308 1.68 -1.14 -15.57
CA LYS A 308 3.03 -0.66 -15.19
C LYS A 308 3.87 -1.76 -14.52
N ILE A 309 3.27 -2.60 -13.68
CA ILE A 309 4.01 -3.71 -13.04
C ILE A 309 4.43 -4.71 -14.11
N ALA A 310 3.49 -5.13 -14.95
CA ALA A 310 3.79 -6.01 -16.07
C ALA A 310 4.92 -5.47 -16.96
N ALA A 311 4.83 -4.19 -17.37
CA ALA A 311 5.85 -3.53 -18.20
C ALA A 311 7.25 -3.54 -17.57
N ASN A 312 7.34 -3.33 -16.26
CA ASN A 312 8.62 -3.42 -15.54
C ASN A 312 9.14 -4.86 -15.51
N LEU A 313 8.28 -5.86 -15.31
CA LEU A 313 8.68 -7.27 -15.28
C LEU A 313 9.15 -7.79 -16.66
N GLU A 314 8.53 -7.36 -17.77
CA GLU A 314 9.03 -7.68 -19.11
C GLU A 314 10.50 -7.25 -19.29
N SER A 315 10.80 -6.04 -18.85
CA SER A 315 12.15 -5.49 -18.94
C SER A 315 13.15 -6.26 -18.07
N VAL A 316 12.70 -6.90 -16.99
CA VAL A 316 13.56 -7.79 -16.18
C VAL A 316 13.77 -9.12 -16.89
N LEU A 317 12.72 -9.71 -17.46
CA LEU A 317 12.77 -10.99 -18.17
C LEU A 317 13.75 -10.97 -19.34
N GLU A 318 13.81 -9.86 -20.10
CA GLU A 318 14.77 -9.69 -21.20
C GLU A 318 16.22 -9.63 -20.70
N GLU A 319 16.50 -8.87 -19.63
CA GLU A 319 17.84 -8.82 -19.03
C GLU A 319 18.27 -10.21 -18.52
N MET A 320 17.34 -10.97 -17.94
CA MET A 320 17.60 -12.35 -17.52
C MET A 320 17.97 -13.26 -18.70
N LYS A 321 17.33 -13.11 -19.88
CA LYS A 321 17.72 -13.86 -21.10
C LYS A 321 19.15 -13.55 -21.50
N GLU A 322 19.53 -12.28 -21.45
CA GLU A 322 20.88 -11.86 -21.79
C GLU A 322 21.91 -12.39 -20.80
N VAL A 323 21.60 -12.42 -19.50
CA VAL A 323 22.45 -13.03 -18.47
C VAL A 323 22.61 -14.54 -18.69
N ILE A 324 21.52 -15.27 -18.91
CA ILE A 324 21.54 -16.71 -19.20
C ILE A 324 22.39 -17.00 -20.46
N SER A 325 22.23 -16.19 -21.50
CA SER A 325 23.04 -16.30 -22.73
C SER A 325 24.52 -16.04 -22.47
N GLY A 326 24.86 -15.02 -21.69
CA GLY A 326 26.24 -14.72 -21.29
C GLY A 326 26.88 -15.86 -20.48
N LEU A 327 26.16 -16.42 -19.51
CA LEU A 327 26.59 -17.58 -18.73
C LEU A 327 26.80 -18.81 -19.62
N ASN A 328 25.89 -19.08 -20.57
CA ASN A 328 26.03 -20.22 -21.48
C ASN A 328 27.18 -20.06 -22.49
N THR A 329 27.47 -18.81 -22.89
CA THR A 329 28.58 -18.49 -23.81
C THR A 329 29.91 -18.25 -23.10
N GLN A 330 29.97 -18.50 -21.79
CA GLN A 330 31.19 -18.41 -20.98
C GLN A 330 31.76 -16.99 -20.90
N LYS A 331 30.90 -15.97 -21.04
CA LYS A 331 31.28 -14.56 -21.00
C LYS A 331 30.88 -13.96 -19.65
N ILE A 332 31.73 -14.16 -18.65
CA ILE A 332 31.63 -13.46 -17.36
C ILE A 332 32.47 -12.19 -17.48
N ASP A 333 31.85 -11.12 -17.95
CA ASP A 333 32.44 -9.79 -18.03
C ASP A 333 31.72 -8.81 -17.10
N ASP A 334 32.28 -7.61 -16.93
CA ASP A 334 31.66 -6.55 -16.12
C ASP A 334 30.25 -6.18 -16.59
N ASN A 335 29.95 -6.41 -17.88
CA ASN A 335 28.62 -6.13 -18.43
C ASN A 335 27.59 -7.14 -17.94
N LEU A 336 27.94 -8.43 -17.88
CA LEU A 336 27.09 -9.47 -17.30
C LEU A 336 26.70 -9.14 -15.85
N ILE A 337 27.69 -8.75 -15.04
CA ILE A 337 27.48 -8.40 -13.62
C ILE A 337 26.60 -7.17 -13.49
N LYS A 338 26.80 -6.14 -14.32
CA LYS A 338 25.93 -4.96 -14.36
C LYS A 338 24.48 -5.30 -14.70
N LYS A 339 24.25 -6.26 -15.61
CA LYS A 339 22.88 -6.73 -15.93
C LYS A 339 22.25 -7.46 -14.76
N GLN A 340 23.01 -8.29 -14.08
CA GLN A 340 22.60 -8.95 -12.84
C GLN A 340 22.21 -7.95 -11.73
N ASP A 341 22.97 -6.87 -11.56
CA ASP A 341 22.64 -5.81 -10.60
C ASP A 341 21.41 -5.00 -11.04
N LYS A 342 21.23 -4.80 -12.35
CA LYS A 342 20.06 -4.14 -12.93
C LYS A 342 18.79 -4.99 -12.75
N ILE A 343 18.88 -6.31 -12.91
CA ILE A 343 17.78 -7.25 -12.63
C ILE A 343 17.37 -7.11 -11.17
N LEU A 344 18.32 -7.18 -10.24
CA LEU A 344 18.05 -7.03 -8.82
C LEU A 344 17.38 -5.68 -8.51
N SER A 345 17.92 -4.59 -9.05
CA SER A 345 17.37 -3.24 -8.85
C SER A 345 15.92 -3.15 -9.34
N LYS A 346 15.64 -3.65 -10.56
CA LYS A 346 14.28 -3.65 -11.11
C LYS A 346 13.32 -4.57 -10.35
N LEU A 347 13.77 -5.70 -9.80
CA LEU A 347 12.95 -6.54 -8.94
C LEU A 347 12.55 -5.81 -7.65
N LEU A 348 13.50 -5.09 -7.04
CA LEU A 348 13.25 -4.26 -5.87
C LEU A 348 12.34 -3.06 -6.20
N ASP A 349 12.53 -2.42 -7.35
CA ASP A 349 11.68 -1.32 -7.81
C ASP A 349 10.25 -1.80 -8.12
N ALA A 350 10.11 -2.96 -8.77
CA ALA A 350 8.81 -3.58 -8.99
C ALA A 350 8.10 -3.86 -7.66
N GLN A 351 8.82 -4.40 -6.67
CA GLN A 351 8.31 -4.61 -5.31
C GLN A 351 7.90 -3.28 -4.63
N ARG A 352 8.61 -2.17 -4.87
CA ARG A 352 8.24 -0.85 -4.33
C ARG A 352 7.01 -0.27 -5.01
N SER A 353 6.92 -0.35 -6.34
CA SER A 353 5.79 0.16 -7.12
C SER A 353 4.47 -0.54 -6.80
N ILE A 354 4.52 -1.77 -6.30
CA ILE A 354 3.37 -2.47 -5.70
C ILE A 354 2.74 -1.62 -4.59
N ASN A 355 3.54 -1.01 -3.72
CA ASN A 355 3.07 -0.27 -2.56
C ASN A 355 2.56 1.15 -2.88
N GLU A 356 3.04 1.75 -3.97
CA GLU A 356 2.66 3.11 -4.37
C GLU A 356 1.30 3.17 -5.08
N ARG A 357 0.74 2.01 -5.46
CA ARG A 357 -0.51 1.91 -6.23
C ARG A 357 -1.72 2.51 -5.51
N ASP A 358 -1.79 2.40 -4.18
CA ASP A 358 -2.94 2.88 -3.40
C ASP A 358 -3.03 4.41 -3.30
N PHE A 359 -2.01 5.14 -3.79
CA PHE A 359 -1.96 6.61 -3.76
C PHE A 359 -2.20 7.27 -5.13
N GLU A 360 -2.46 6.52 -6.21
CA GLU A 360 -2.84 7.13 -7.48
C GLU A 360 -4.32 7.57 -7.44
N GLU A 361 -4.58 8.88 -7.53
CA GLU A 361 -5.94 9.40 -7.69
C GLU A 361 -6.54 8.91 -9.02
N ASN A 362 -7.34 7.86 -8.97
CA ASN A 362 -8.19 7.48 -10.08
C ASN A 362 -9.36 8.46 -10.16
N ARG A 363 -9.49 9.15 -11.30
CA ARG A 363 -10.64 10.01 -11.56
C ARG A 363 -11.93 9.18 -11.60
N GLU A 364 -12.66 9.15 -10.49
CA GLU A 364 -14.01 8.59 -10.45
C GLU A 364 -14.97 9.57 -11.13
N SER A 365 -15.41 9.24 -12.35
CA SER A 365 -16.53 9.94 -12.97
C SER A 365 -17.83 9.23 -12.59
N LEU A 366 -18.65 9.86 -11.75
CA LEU A 366 -20.04 9.45 -11.61
C LEU A 366 -20.77 9.79 -12.92
N ALA A 367 -21.40 8.79 -13.54
CA ALA A 367 -22.32 9.06 -14.64
C ALA A 367 -23.44 9.98 -14.15
N GLY A 368 -23.77 11.03 -14.91
CA GLY A 368 -24.78 12.00 -14.52
C GLY A 368 -26.11 11.31 -14.23
N LYS A 369 -26.57 11.37 -12.98
CA LYS A 369 -27.92 10.92 -12.62
C LYS A 369 -28.91 11.84 -13.34
N LYS A 370 -29.87 11.26 -14.08
CA LYS A 370 -31.03 12.02 -14.55
C LYS A 370 -31.88 12.33 -13.32
N PHE A 371 -31.86 13.60 -12.91
CA PHE A 371 -32.86 14.12 -12.00
C PHE A 371 -34.05 14.57 -12.84
N ASP A 372 -35.25 14.05 -12.54
CA ASP A 372 -36.48 14.66 -13.01
C ASP A 372 -36.66 15.98 -12.23
N LEU A 373 -36.00 17.03 -12.73
CA LEU A 373 -36.17 18.39 -12.22
C LEU A 373 -37.60 18.82 -12.53
N THR A 374 -38.46 18.78 -11.51
CA THR A 374 -39.73 19.48 -11.54
C THR A 374 -39.42 20.97 -11.42
N SER A 375 -39.65 21.72 -12.49
CA SER A 375 -39.61 23.19 -12.38
C SER A 375 -40.60 23.61 -11.30
N PRO A 376 -40.22 24.55 -10.41
CA PRO A 376 -41.14 25.11 -9.44
C PRO A 376 -42.43 25.59 -10.12
N ASP A 377 -43.56 25.42 -9.45
CA ASP A 377 -44.84 25.89 -9.97
C ASP A 377 -44.78 27.39 -10.32
N LYS A 378 -45.58 27.80 -11.32
CA LYS A 378 -45.70 29.21 -11.69
C LYS A 378 -46.09 30.02 -10.46
N LEU A 379 -45.32 31.07 -10.17
CA LEU A 379 -45.60 32.00 -9.06
C LEU A 379 -47.05 32.50 -9.15
N ASN A 380 -47.88 32.12 -8.18
CA ASN A 380 -49.27 32.53 -8.13
C ASN A 380 -49.39 33.80 -7.28
N LEU A 381 -49.42 34.95 -7.95
CA LEU A 381 -49.36 36.27 -7.32
C LEU A 381 -50.76 36.89 -7.06
N THR A 382 -51.84 36.13 -7.23
CA THR A 382 -53.22 36.66 -7.24
C THR A 382 -53.84 36.90 -5.86
N ASN A 383 -53.30 36.31 -4.78
CA ASN A 383 -53.83 36.46 -3.43
C ASN A 383 -53.18 37.64 -2.68
N GLU A 384 -53.93 38.33 -1.81
CA GLU A 384 -53.41 39.46 -1.00
C GLU A 384 -52.19 39.08 -0.15
N GLN A 385 -52.12 37.84 0.33
CA GLN A 385 -50.96 37.31 1.07
C GLN A 385 -49.65 37.36 0.25
N ALA A 386 -49.72 37.23 -1.08
CA ALA A 386 -48.53 37.33 -1.93
C ALA A 386 -47.97 38.76 -1.99
N LYS A 387 -48.82 39.78 -1.84
CA LYS A 387 -48.37 41.19 -1.83
C LYS A 387 -47.64 41.55 -0.53
N ASP A 388 -48.09 40.98 0.59
CA ASP A 388 -47.43 41.18 1.88
C ASP A 388 -46.06 40.49 1.92
N VAL A 389 -45.97 39.26 1.40
CA VAL A 389 -44.68 38.54 1.26
C VAL A 389 -43.72 39.29 0.33
N LEU A 390 -44.20 39.82 -0.80
CA LEU A 390 -43.36 40.62 -1.71
C LEU A 390 -42.87 41.92 -1.05
N ARG A 391 -43.69 42.56 -0.20
CA ARG A 391 -43.28 43.75 0.56
C ARG A 391 -42.27 43.43 1.64
N GLU A 392 -42.45 42.34 2.37
CA GLU A 392 -41.48 41.88 3.38
C GLU A 392 -40.13 41.54 2.75
N GLU A 393 -40.14 40.80 1.63
CA GLU A 393 -38.90 40.42 0.97
C GLU A 393 -38.19 41.61 0.32
N LEU A 394 -38.94 42.62 -0.18
CA LEU A 394 -38.37 43.89 -0.62
C LEU A 394 -37.72 44.65 0.55
N LEU A 395 -38.39 44.72 1.71
CA LEU A 395 -37.85 45.39 2.90
C LEU A 395 -36.60 44.68 3.44
N LYS A 396 -36.55 43.35 3.32
CA LYS A 396 -35.38 42.54 3.66
C LYS A 396 -34.23 42.77 2.68
N ALA A 397 -34.50 42.73 1.37
CA ALA A 397 -33.49 43.00 0.34
C ALA A 397 -32.91 44.43 0.49
N VAL A 398 -33.72 45.44 0.82
CA VAL A 398 -33.22 46.81 1.06
C VAL A 398 -32.32 46.88 2.31
N LYS A 399 -32.51 46.01 3.31
CA LYS A 399 -31.68 45.95 4.53
C LYS A 399 -30.36 45.18 4.35
N GLU A 400 -30.20 44.42 3.27
CA GLU A 400 -28.99 43.63 3.00
C GLU A 400 -27.79 44.47 2.48
N GLY A 401 -27.94 45.80 2.39
CA GLY A 401 -26.80 46.70 2.19
C GLY A 401 -26.31 46.82 0.74
N TYR A 402 -27.13 46.48 -0.25
CA TYR A 402 -26.80 46.61 -1.68
C TYR A 402 -26.45 48.06 -2.07
N SER A 403 -25.60 48.23 -3.08
CA SER A 403 -25.28 49.56 -3.63
C SER A 403 -26.51 50.22 -4.26
N LYS A 404 -26.50 51.55 -4.38
CA LYS A 404 -27.66 52.34 -4.80
C LYS A 404 -28.24 51.91 -6.16
N ASP A 405 -27.36 51.58 -7.11
CA ASP A 405 -27.78 51.11 -8.45
C ASP A 405 -28.50 49.75 -8.39
N TYR A 406 -28.06 48.85 -7.51
CA TYR A 406 -28.72 47.56 -7.28
C TYR A 406 -30.03 47.71 -6.52
N GLN A 407 -30.10 48.63 -5.55
CA GLN A 407 -31.35 48.93 -4.84
C GLN A 407 -32.44 49.44 -5.80
N ASP A 408 -32.07 50.26 -6.79
CA ASP A 408 -32.99 50.76 -7.81
C ASP A 408 -33.46 49.64 -8.76
N LEU A 409 -32.57 48.70 -9.12
CA LEU A 409 -32.95 47.53 -9.92
C LEU A 409 -33.89 46.59 -9.15
N ILE A 410 -33.58 46.30 -7.89
CA ILE A 410 -34.43 45.49 -7.01
C ILE A 410 -35.81 46.13 -6.89
N ARG A 411 -35.88 47.45 -6.64
CA ARG A 411 -37.15 48.18 -6.56
C ARG A 411 -37.96 48.04 -7.85
N ARG A 412 -37.33 48.26 -9.01
CA ARG A 412 -38.01 48.13 -10.32
C ARG A 412 -38.52 46.71 -10.59
N TYR A 413 -37.78 45.69 -10.15
CA TYR A 413 -38.19 44.29 -10.28
C TYR A 413 -39.41 43.97 -9.41
N PHE A 414 -39.43 44.39 -8.15
CA PHE A 414 -40.59 44.18 -7.29
C PHE A 414 -41.80 45.04 -7.70
N GLU A 415 -41.57 46.25 -8.24
CA GLU A 415 -42.62 47.08 -8.84
C GLU A 415 -43.22 46.44 -10.10
N SER A 416 -42.42 45.80 -10.96
CA SER A 416 -42.94 45.09 -12.13
C SER A 416 -43.78 43.88 -11.72
N LEU A 417 -43.33 43.10 -10.73
CA LEU A 417 -44.10 42.00 -10.15
C LEU A 417 -45.45 42.45 -9.54
N ASN A 418 -45.47 43.62 -8.89
CA ASN A 418 -46.69 44.18 -8.30
C ASN A 418 -47.63 44.85 -9.34
N ASN A 419 -47.12 45.20 -10.52
CA ASN A 419 -47.94 45.71 -11.62
C ASN A 419 -48.49 44.57 -12.49
N SER A 420 -47.75 43.48 -12.67
CA SER A 420 -48.23 42.26 -13.34
C SER A 420 -49.40 41.57 -12.61
N THR A 421 -49.59 41.87 -11.32
CA THR A 421 -50.76 41.45 -10.52
C THR A 421 -51.99 42.33 -10.69
N LYS A 422 -51.87 43.51 -11.30
CA LYS A 422 -53.02 44.39 -11.59
C LYS A 422 -53.62 44.21 -12.98
N GLN A 423 -52.91 43.54 -13.89
CA GLN A 423 -53.33 43.34 -15.29
C GLN A 423 -53.85 41.93 -15.60
N ASN A 424 -53.92 41.03 -14.62
CA ASN A 424 -54.56 39.72 -14.73
C ASN A 424 -55.80 39.62 -13.87
#